data_AF-A0ABD5W2X8-F1
#
_entry.id   AF-A0ABD5W2X8-F1
#
_cell.length_a   1.000
_cell.length_b   1.000
_cell.length_c   1.000
_cell.angle_alpha   90.00
_cell.angle_beta   90.00
_cell.angle_gamma   90.00
#
_symmetry.space_group_name_H-M   'P 1'
#
loop_
_entity.id
_entity.type
_entity.pdbx_description
1 polymer ?
#
loop_
_entity_poly.entity_id
_entity_poly.type
_entity_poly.pdbx_seq_one_letter_code
_entity_poly.pdbx_strand_id
1 'polypeptide(L)'
;MVTKDPTKNVVRAWQVAVNPRNHSKLNRRLLLERGAQYYSTNGEANEKAMINDVAEFTACAFQEPELDEMLAGESDPEDATDIDLTNPDPGRLMLLMTFGSVLVQRHPKIQKDSRDCIIHERLHEYYLNNVYRAARTSEHGDEIYTALGTVVYNRDKEDEYGPPAGEPVEGIDTLEPLGDAKFFKVPLAHANRHCEARKDNKPGGDIQSIIRGKYVYVPLSDHVEKYRDAFFGRSGVARCQKKSSTTIFRKTNWTPTVMRSRESITKSRSGLSTAKQTKCSKPTGTRRS
;
A
#
# COMPACT_ATOMS: atom_id res chain seq x y z
N MET A 1 -3.09 28.69 6.78
CA MET A 1 -2.27 27.56 7.27
C MET A 1 -2.87 26.27 6.72
N VAL A 2 -2.11 25.45 5.98
CA VAL A 2 -2.59 24.15 5.51
C VAL A 2 -2.73 23.22 6.71
N THR A 3 -3.94 22.72 6.98
CA THR A 3 -4.24 21.83 8.10
C THR A 3 -3.40 20.56 8.02
N LYS A 4 -2.56 20.28 9.03
CA LYS A 4 -1.75 19.05 9.12
C LYS A 4 -2.48 17.85 9.74
N ASP A 5 -3.77 18.00 9.97
CA ASP A 5 -4.64 16.97 10.53
C ASP A 5 -5.14 16.04 9.41
N PRO A 6 -4.75 14.75 9.40
CA PRO A 6 -5.18 13.82 8.37
C PRO A 6 -6.69 13.52 8.43
N THR A 7 -7.42 13.86 9.50
CA THR A 7 -8.90 13.74 9.48
C THR A 7 -9.53 14.70 8.47
N LYS A 8 -8.94 15.89 8.28
CA LYS A 8 -9.50 16.98 7.46
C LYS A 8 -8.72 17.24 6.16
N ASN A 9 -7.51 16.72 6.03
CA ASN A 9 -6.65 16.95 4.88
C ASN A 9 -6.31 15.62 4.19
N VAL A 10 -6.84 15.43 2.97
CA VAL A 10 -6.69 14.20 2.18
C VAL A 10 -5.24 13.96 1.77
N VAL A 11 -4.53 14.99 1.31
CA VAL A 11 -3.09 14.91 0.97
C VAL A 11 -2.29 14.45 2.19
N ARG A 12 -2.57 15.02 3.37
CA ARG A 12 -1.92 14.59 4.60
C ARG A 12 -2.29 13.16 4.98
N ALA A 13 -3.53 12.75 4.76
CA ALA A 13 -3.97 11.39 4.99
C ALA A 13 -3.23 10.39 4.08
N TRP A 14 -3.03 10.72 2.79
CA TRP A 14 -2.24 9.90 1.86
C TRP A 14 -0.77 9.79 2.25
N GLN A 15 -0.12 10.89 2.64
CA GLN A 15 1.25 10.85 3.18
C GLN A 15 1.35 9.87 4.36
N VAL A 16 0.36 9.92 5.28
CA VAL A 16 0.30 9.04 6.44
C VAL A 16 -0.05 7.60 6.07
N ALA A 17 -0.84 7.37 5.02
CA ALA A 17 -1.22 6.05 4.56
C ALA A 17 -0.06 5.35 3.84
N VAL A 18 0.65 6.07 2.97
CA VAL A 18 1.83 5.57 2.25
C VAL A 18 2.97 5.21 3.22
N ASN A 19 3.25 6.06 4.22
CA ASN A 19 4.32 5.77 5.19
C ASN A 19 3.91 6.00 6.65
N PRO A 20 2.98 5.21 7.21
CA PRO A 20 2.53 5.34 8.59
C PRO A 20 3.68 5.26 9.60
N ARG A 21 4.79 4.59 9.26
CA ARG A 21 5.96 4.44 10.13
C ARG A 21 6.63 5.77 10.44
N ASN A 22 6.85 6.61 9.43
CA ASN A 22 7.55 7.89 9.57
C ASN A 22 6.68 9.01 10.15
N HIS A 23 5.46 8.68 10.58
CA HIS A 23 4.56 9.63 11.22
C HIS A 23 4.31 9.31 12.69
N SER A 24 3.86 10.34 13.43
CA SER A 24 3.57 10.23 14.85
C SER A 24 2.42 9.26 15.12
N LYS A 25 2.37 8.71 16.34
CA LYS A 25 1.22 7.91 16.80
C LYS A 25 -0.11 8.66 16.66
N LEU A 26 -0.08 9.98 16.86
CA LEU A 26 -1.25 10.85 16.69
C LEU A 26 -1.74 10.85 15.25
N ASN A 27 -0.86 11.08 14.27
CA ASN A 27 -1.24 11.09 12.85
C ASN A 27 -1.80 9.75 12.40
N ARG A 28 -1.18 8.64 12.81
CA ARG A 28 -1.71 7.29 12.54
C ARG A 28 -3.10 7.08 13.14
N ARG A 29 -3.35 7.58 14.35
CA ARG A 29 -4.66 7.50 15.00
C ARG A 29 -5.70 8.33 14.25
N LEU A 30 -5.37 9.57 13.92
CA LEU A 30 -6.23 10.48 13.17
C LEU A 30 -6.57 9.94 11.77
N LEU A 31 -5.63 9.26 11.10
CA LEU A 31 -5.91 8.57 9.83
C LEU A 31 -6.96 7.45 9.99
N LEU A 32 -6.87 6.66 11.06
CA LEU A 32 -7.87 5.62 11.33
C LEU A 32 -9.21 6.22 11.80
N GLU A 33 -9.20 7.36 12.50
CA GLU A 33 -10.41 8.12 12.82
C GLU A 33 -11.10 8.63 11.54
N ARG A 34 -10.34 9.07 10.53
CA ARG A 34 -10.88 9.38 9.19
C ARG A 34 -11.58 8.18 8.56
N GLY A 35 -10.94 7.01 8.60
CA GLY A 35 -11.56 5.77 8.09
C GLY A 35 -12.84 5.41 8.84
N ALA A 36 -12.87 5.62 10.16
CA ALA A 36 -14.06 5.39 10.97
C ALA A 36 -15.22 6.33 10.61
N GLN A 37 -14.92 7.59 10.28
CA GLN A 37 -15.90 8.58 9.85
C GLN A 37 -16.56 8.19 8.52
N TYR A 38 -15.88 7.46 7.64
CA TYR A 38 -16.46 6.92 6.41
C TYR A 38 -17.68 6.02 6.69
N TYR A 39 -17.63 5.27 7.78
CA TYR A 39 -18.72 4.39 8.22
C TYR A 39 -19.68 5.04 9.20
N SER A 40 -19.68 6.38 9.29
CA SER A 40 -20.54 7.11 10.22
C SER A 40 -21.50 8.02 9.45
N THR A 41 -22.79 7.93 9.73
CA THR A 41 -23.81 8.81 9.15
C THR A 41 -24.48 9.58 10.26
N ASN A 42 -24.47 10.92 10.19
CA ASN A 42 -25.01 11.80 11.25
C ASN A 42 -24.44 11.53 12.66
N GLY A 43 -23.19 11.06 12.74
CA GLY A 43 -22.52 10.71 14.00
C GLY A 43 -22.86 9.31 14.53
N GLU A 44 -23.77 8.57 13.87
CA GLU A 44 -24.06 7.18 14.20
C GLU A 44 -23.17 6.24 13.39
N ALA A 45 -22.50 5.31 14.08
CA ALA A 45 -21.61 4.35 13.45
C ALA A 45 -22.39 3.21 12.80
N ASN A 46 -22.20 3.01 11.49
CA ASN A 46 -22.67 1.85 10.74
C ASN A 46 -21.64 0.71 10.83
N GLU A 47 -21.58 0.06 12.00
CA GLU A 47 -20.64 -1.04 12.26
C GLU A 47 -20.81 -2.20 11.29
N LYS A 48 -22.05 -2.49 10.86
CA LYS A 48 -22.35 -3.61 9.97
C LYS A 48 -21.72 -3.43 8.59
N ALA A 49 -21.83 -2.24 8.01
CA ALA A 49 -21.19 -1.93 6.73
C ALA A 49 -19.66 -2.06 6.83
N MET A 50 -19.06 -1.45 7.86
CA MET A 50 -17.61 -1.55 8.10
C MET A 50 -17.15 -3.01 8.20
N ILE A 51 -17.88 -3.83 8.95
CA ILE A 51 -17.51 -5.24 9.15
C ILE A 51 -17.61 -6.04 7.86
N ASN A 52 -18.63 -5.78 7.04
CA ASN A 52 -18.79 -6.42 5.74
C ASN A 52 -17.61 -6.06 4.82
N ASP A 53 -17.31 -4.76 4.68
CA ASP A 53 -16.18 -4.30 3.87
C ASP A 53 -14.84 -4.87 4.36
N VAL A 54 -14.61 -4.92 5.68
CA VAL A 54 -13.37 -5.52 6.22
C VAL A 54 -13.29 -6.99 5.85
N ALA A 55 -14.39 -7.74 5.97
CA ALA A 55 -14.42 -9.17 5.66
C ALA A 55 -14.18 -9.41 4.17
N GLU A 56 -14.79 -8.60 3.32
CA GLU A 56 -14.66 -8.67 1.87
C GLU A 56 -13.27 -8.23 1.40
N PHE A 57 -12.75 -7.09 1.86
CA PHE A 57 -11.38 -6.64 1.57
C PHE A 57 -10.35 -7.71 1.96
N THR A 58 -10.55 -8.36 3.10
CA THR A 58 -9.70 -9.46 3.57
C THR A 58 -9.85 -10.69 2.67
N ALA A 59 -11.05 -11.01 2.20
CA ALA A 59 -11.29 -12.13 1.30
C ALA A 59 -10.67 -11.91 -0.08
N CYS A 60 -10.79 -10.71 -0.64
CA CYS A 60 -10.25 -10.32 -1.94
C CYS A 60 -8.73 -10.31 -1.96
N ALA A 61 -8.09 -9.98 -0.84
CA ALA A 61 -6.64 -10.13 -0.71
C ALA A 61 -6.13 -11.57 -0.90
N PHE A 62 -7.01 -12.58 -0.80
CA PHE A 62 -6.67 -13.98 -1.04
C PHE A 62 -7.18 -14.54 -2.37
N GLN A 63 -7.86 -13.71 -3.16
CA GLN A 63 -8.10 -14.01 -4.57
C GLN A 63 -6.80 -13.69 -5.33
N GLU A 64 -6.49 -14.41 -6.41
CA GLU A 64 -5.31 -14.13 -7.23
C GLU A 64 -5.65 -13.04 -8.25
N PRO A 65 -5.08 -11.82 -8.10
CA PRO A 65 -4.76 -11.02 -9.27
C PRO A 65 -3.24 -10.80 -9.37
N GLU A 66 -2.72 -10.80 -10.59
CA GLU A 66 -1.31 -10.52 -10.85
C GLU A 66 -1.07 -9.00 -10.78
N LEU A 67 0.00 -8.60 -10.07
CA LEU A 67 0.40 -7.18 -9.93
C LEU A 67 0.55 -6.50 -11.29
N ASP A 68 1.03 -7.24 -12.29
CA ASP A 68 1.29 -6.75 -13.64
C ASP A 68 -0.01 -6.42 -14.38
N GLU A 69 -1.06 -7.25 -14.25
CA GLU A 69 -2.38 -6.99 -14.85
C GLU A 69 -3.04 -5.74 -14.25
N MET A 70 -2.88 -5.54 -12.93
CA MET A 70 -3.38 -4.34 -12.28
C MET A 70 -2.58 -3.09 -12.68
N LEU A 71 -1.26 -3.18 -12.82
CA LEU A 71 -0.40 -2.06 -13.22
C LEU A 71 -0.58 -1.69 -14.70
N ALA A 72 -0.86 -2.68 -15.56
CA ALA A 72 -1.20 -2.48 -16.97
C ALA A 72 -2.58 -1.82 -17.16
N GLY A 73 -3.42 -1.79 -16.12
CA GLY A 73 -4.79 -1.29 -16.22
C GLY A 73 -5.72 -2.24 -16.99
N GLU A 74 -5.29 -3.50 -17.15
CA GLU A 74 -6.03 -4.54 -17.89
C GLU A 74 -7.00 -5.30 -16.98
N SER A 75 -6.76 -5.29 -15.67
CA SER A 75 -7.70 -5.75 -14.66
C SER A 75 -8.31 -4.56 -13.93
N ASP A 76 -9.53 -4.17 -14.33
CA ASP A 76 -10.39 -3.39 -13.46
C ASP A 76 -10.96 -4.32 -12.38
N PRO A 77 -10.59 -4.16 -11.10
CA PRO A 77 -11.15 -4.98 -10.02
C PRO A 77 -12.62 -4.65 -9.73
N GLU A 78 -13.30 -3.82 -10.54
CA GLU A 78 -14.76 -3.63 -10.48
C GLU A 78 -15.50 -4.98 -10.59
N ASP A 79 -14.93 -5.96 -11.28
CA ASP A 79 -15.54 -7.28 -11.45
C ASP A 79 -15.37 -8.24 -10.25
N ALA A 80 -14.55 -7.89 -9.24
CA ALA A 80 -14.16 -8.83 -8.18
C ALA A 80 -14.70 -8.50 -6.78
N THR A 81 -15.19 -7.28 -6.52
CA THR A 81 -15.58 -6.84 -5.17
C THR A 81 -16.80 -5.90 -5.19
N ASP A 82 -17.74 -6.08 -4.25
CA ASP A 82 -18.83 -5.14 -3.96
C ASP A 82 -18.34 -3.86 -3.23
N ILE A 83 -17.05 -3.78 -2.90
CA ILE A 83 -16.43 -2.59 -2.31
C ILE A 83 -16.03 -1.61 -3.41
N ASP A 84 -16.72 -0.47 -3.49
CA ASP A 84 -16.22 0.66 -4.30
C ASP A 84 -14.91 1.16 -3.71
N LEU A 85 -13.81 0.82 -4.38
CA LEU A 85 -12.47 1.30 -4.08
C LEU A 85 -11.92 2.15 -5.25
N THR A 86 -12.72 2.50 -6.26
CA THR A 86 -12.26 3.20 -7.48
C THR A 86 -11.54 4.51 -7.14
N ASN A 87 -11.99 5.21 -6.09
CA ASN A 87 -11.27 6.32 -5.46
C ASN A 87 -11.26 6.13 -3.93
N PRO A 88 -10.34 5.32 -3.38
CA PRO A 88 -10.44 4.88 -2.00
C PRO A 88 -10.00 5.99 -1.06
N ASP A 89 -10.79 6.27 -0.02
CA ASP A 89 -10.36 7.15 1.05
C ASP A 89 -9.12 6.56 1.77
N PRO A 90 -8.03 7.31 1.97
CA PRO A 90 -6.81 6.78 2.60
C PRO A 90 -7.03 6.28 4.04
N GLY A 91 -7.96 6.91 4.76
CA GLY A 91 -8.36 6.49 6.09
C GLY A 91 -9.12 5.17 6.05
N ARG A 92 -10.10 5.05 5.14
CA ARG A 92 -10.85 3.79 4.91
C ARG A 92 -9.91 2.66 4.52
N LEU A 93 -9.01 2.89 3.57
CA LEU A 93 -8.07 1.86 3.11
C LEU A 93 -7.14 1.38 4.23
N MET A 94 -6.60 2.30 5.03
CA MET A 94 -5.79 1.97 6.21
C MET A 94 -6.59 1.22 7.29
N LEU A 95 -7.86 1.59 7.47
CA LEU A 95 -8.78 0.90 8.37
C LEU A 95 -8.98 -0.55 7.91
N LEU A 96 -9.36 -0.77 6.64
CA LEU A 96 -9.59 -2.10 6.08
C LEU A 96 -8.37 -3.01 6.23
N MET A 97 -7.18 -2.52 5.86
CA MET A 97 -5.92 -3.26 6.05
C MET A 97 -5.66 -3.58 7.52
N THR A 98 -5.86 -2.61 8.42
CA THR A 98 -5.60 -2.79 9.86
C THR A 98 -6.54 -3.84 10.48
N PHE A 99 -7.84 -3.76 10.18
CA PHE A 99 -8.82 -4.68 10.73
C PHE A 99 -8.74 -6.06 10.06
N GLY A 100 -8.45 -6.14 8.76
CA GLY A 100 -8.18 -7.39 8.06
C GLY A 100 -6.98 -8.13 8.67
N SER A 101 -5.90 -7.42 8.97
CA SER A 101 -4.73 -7.98 9.68
C SER A 101 -5.11 -8.54 11.05
N VAL A 102 -5.99 -7.88 11.78
CA VAL A 102 -6.49 -8.36 13.08
C VAL A 102 -7.37 -9.60 12.92
N LEU A 103 -8.25 -9.65 11.91
CA LEU A 103 -9.06 -10.82 11.61
C LEU A 103 -8.19 -12.03 11.31
N VAL A 104 -7.20 -11.88 10.43
CA VAL A 104 -6.23 -12.94 10.09
C VAL A 104 -5.52 -13.48 11.34
N GLN A 105 -4.99 -12.59 12.19
CA GLN A 105 -4.28 -12.99 13.42
C GLN A 105 -5.15 -13.75 14.42
N ARG A 106 -6.44 -13.47 14.44
CA ARG A 106 -7.39 -14.01 15.45
C ARG A 106 -8.28 -15.13 14.90
N HIS A 107 -8.10 -15.51 13.63
CA HIS A 107 -8.90 -16.55 13.00
C HIS A 107 -8.41 -17.95 13.42
N PRO A 108 -9.22 -18.80 14.09
CA PRO A 108 -8.74 -20.04 14.71
C PRO A 108 -8.08 -21.03 13.75
N LYS A 109 -8.56 -21.08 12.49
CA LYS A 109 -7.99 -21.96 11.46
C LYS A 109 -6.70 -21.43 10.84
N ILE A 110 -6.47 -20.12 10.93
CA ILE A 110 -5.25 -19.46 10.44
C ILE A 110 -4.26 -19.30 11.60
N GLN A 111 -4.71 -19.27 12.85
CA GLN A 111 -3.88 -19.02 14.02
C GLN A 111 -2.73 -20.03 14.18
N LYS A 112 -2.95 -21.30 13.81
CA LYS A 112 -1.89 -22.33 13.76
C LYS A 112 -0.80 -21.99 12.72
N ASP A 113 -1.20 -21.36 11.62
CA ASP A 113 -0.36 -20.90 10.53
C ASP A 113 -0.14 -19.36 10.61
N SER A 114 -0.42 -18.70 11.73
CA SER A 114 -0.33 -17.22 11.84
C SER A 114 1.10 -16.70 11.76
N ARG A 115 2.06 -17.63 11.80
CA ARG A 115 3.48 -17.39 11.51
C ARG A 115 3.80 -17.48 10.01
N ASP A 116 2.90 -17.99 9.16
CA ASP A 116 3.06 -17.93 7.72
C ASP A 116 2.98 -16.48 7.27
N CYS A 117 4.16 -15.93 6.97
CA CYS A 117 4.33 -14.59 6.45
C CYS A 117 3.48 -14.33 5.21
N ILE A 118 3.16 -15.38 4.44
CA ILE A 118 2.43 -15.34 3.17
C ILE A 118 1.04 -14.73 3.33
N ILE A 119 0.29 -15.06 4.39
CA ILE A 119 -1.10 -14.57 4.55
C ILE A 119 -1.12 -13.07 4.83
N HIS A 120 -0.19 -12.59 5.64
CA HIS A 120 -0.03 -11.16 5.89
C HIS A 120 0.55 -10.43 4.68
N GLU A 121 1.46 -11.06 3.95
CA GLU A 121 2.03 -10.54 2.72
C GLU A 121 0.97 -10.29 1.65
N ARG A 122 0.05 -11.24 1.43
CA ARG A 122 -1.07 -11.08 0.49
C ARG A 122 -1.98 -9.90 0.84
N LEU A 123 -2.34 -9.72 2.11
CA LEU A 123 -3.14 -8.56 2.55
C LEU A 123 -2.40 -7.23 2.35
N HIS A 124 -1.10 -7.24 2.59
CA HIS A 124 -0.22 -6.09 2.39
C HIS A 124 -0.04 -5.77 0.89
N GLU A 125 0.08 -6.78 0.03
CA GLU A 125 0.09 -6.63 -1.43
C GLU A 125 -1.22 -6.02 -1.92
N TYR A 126 -2.36 -6.54 -1.44
CA TYR A 126 -3.66 -6.00 -1.82
C TYR A 126 -3.83 -4.54 -1.41
N TYR A 127 -3.40 -4.17 -0.20
CA TYR A 127 -3.33 -2.78 0.23
C TYR A 127 -2.47 -1.92 -0.70
N LEU A 128 -1.26 -2.39 -1.01
CA LEU A 128 -0.31 -1.70 -1.88
C LEU A 128 -0.89 -1.47 -3.28
N ASN A 129 -1.56 -2.47 -3.84
CA ASN A 129 -2.20 -2.37 -5.16
C ASN A 129 -3.29 -1.30 -5.18
N ASN A 130 -4.08 -1.21 -4.09
CA ASN A 130 -5.08 -0.16 -3.95
C ASN A 130 -4.46 1.24 -3.80
N VAL A 131 -3.27 1.36 -3.20
CA VAL A 131 -2.51 2.63 -3.18
C VAL A 131 -2.05 3.01 -4.60
N TYR A 132 -1.52 2.06 -5.37
CA TYR A 132 -1.12 2.32 -6.77
C TYR A 132 -2.31 2.63 -7.69
N ARG A 133 -3.47 2.00 -7.46
CA ARG A 133 -4.69 2.39 -8.17
C ARG A 133 -5.07 3.84 -7.83
N ALA A 134 -5.11 4.18 -6.54
CA ALA A 134 -5.41 5.55 -6.12
C ALA A 134 -4.43 6.57 -6.71
N ALA A 135 -3.14 6.25 -6.80
CA ALA A 135 -2.15 7.12 -7.44
C ALA A 135 -2.45 7.39 -8.93
N ARG A 136 -3.09 6.44 -9.63
CA ARG A 136 -3.45 6.56 -11.05
C ARG A 136 -4.79 7.23 -11.28
N THR A 137 -5.79 6.93 -10.45
CA THR A 137 -7.19 7.30 -10.71
C THR A 137 -7.68 8.48 -9.88
N SER A 138 -7.02 8.82 -8.76
CA SER A 138 -7.45 9.90 -7.89
C SER A 138 -7.02 11.26 -8.41
N GLU A 139 -7.82 12.30 -8.11
CA GLU A 139 -7.43 13.70 -8.29
C GLU A 139 -6.16 14.08 -7.50
N HIS A 140 -5.83 13.30 -6.47
CA HIS A 140 -4.62 13.46 -5.65
C HIS A 140 -3.46 12.55 -6.11
N GLY A 141 -3.50 12.07 -7.36
CA GLY A 141 -2.54 11.10 -7.88
C GLY A 141 -1.09 11.56 -7.76
N ASP A 142 -0.81 12.81 -8.13
CA ASP A 142 0.55 13.37 -8.08
C ASP A 142 1.06 13.51 -6.63
N GLU A 143 0.20 13.82 -5.65
CA GLU A 143 0.56 13.83 -4.24
C GLU A 143 0.81 12.43 -3.68
N ILE A 144 0.03 11.43 -4.12
CA ILE A 144 0.25 10.03 -3.75
C ILE A 144 1.59 9.55 -4.32
N TYR A 145 1.86 9.83 -5.61
CA TYR A 145 3.17 9.52 -6.21
C TYR A 145 4.29 10.25 -5.48
N THR A 146 4.14 11.52 -5.16
CA THR A 146 5.14 12.28 -4.41
C THR A 146 5.41 11.63 -3.05
N ALA A 147 4.38 11.16 -2.35
CA ALA A 147 4.55 10.42 -1.09
C ALA A 147 5.28 9.07 -1.31
N LEU A 148 4.92 8.32 -2.35
CA LEU A 148 5.58 7.05 -2.71
C LEU A 148 7.06 7.27 -3.02
N GLY A 149 7.36 8.23 -3.90
CA GLY A 149 8.72 8.62 -4.27
C GLY A 149 9.52 9.14 -3.07
N THR A 150 8.88 9.88 -2.16
CA THR A 150 9.52 10.33 -0.92
C THR A 150 9.99 9.15 -0.09
N VAL A 151 9.26 8.03 -0.03
CA VAL A 151 9.74 6.83 0.68
C VAL A 151 10.95 6.20 -0.03
N VAL A 152 10.91 6.13 -1.36
CA VAL A 152 11.93 5.46 -2.16
C VAL A 152 13.24 6.23 -2.23
N TYR A 153 13.16 7.53 -2.48
CA TYR A 153 14.32 8.37 -2.74
C TYR A 153 14.82 9.09 -1.49
N ASN A 154 14.22 8.86 -0.31
CA ASN A 154 14.74 9.44 0.92
C ASN A 154 16.15 8.94 1.22
N ARG A 155 16.99 9.85 1.72
CA ARG A 155 18.27 9.47 2.33
C ARG A 155 18.01 9.19 3.81
N ASP A 156 17.56 7.98 4.12
CA ASP A 156 17.16 7.59 5.48
C ASP A 156 18.34 7.63 6.47
N LYS A 157 19.57 7.42 6.01
CA LYS A 157 20.86 7.55 6.71
C LYS A 157 21.93 7.63 5.62
N GLU A 158 22.90 8.54 5.67
CA GLU A 158 24.25 8.43 5.04
C GLU A 158 24.90 9.80 4.74
N ASP A 159 25.13 10.63 5.76
CA ASP A 159 26.32 11.49 5.83
C ASP A 159 26.51 12.03 7.27
N GLU A 160 27.68 12.62 7.55
CA GLU A 160 28.01 13.26 8.83
C GLU A 160 27.12 14.48 9.15
N TYR A 161 26.38 14.99 8.17
CA TYR A 161 25.61 16.24 8.26
C TYR A 161 24.10 16.00 8.43
N GLY A 162 23.65 14.75 8.33
CA GLY A 162 22.23 14.39 8.42
C GLY A 162 21.49 14.61 7.09
N PRO A 163 20.20 14.22 7.01
CA PRO A 163 19.44 14.37 5.78
C PRO A 163 19.41 15.85 5.34
N PRO A 164 19.58 16.14 4.04
CA PRO A 164 19.51 17.50 3.53
C PRO A 164 18.18 18.16 3.90
N ALA A 165 18.18 19.49 4.06
CA ALA A 165 16.94 20.21 4.31
C ALA A 165 15.97 20.11 3.11
N GLY A 166 14.68 20.18 3.38
CA GLY A 166 13.62 20.11 2.36
C GLY A 166 13.11 18.71 2.10
N GLU A 167 12.23 18.58 1.11
CA GLU A 167 11.59 17.32 0.75
C GLU A 167 12.45 16.56 -0.28
N PRO A 168 12.61 15.22 -0.15
CA PRO A 168 13.33 14.40 -1.12
C PRO A 168 12.72 14.42 -2.52
N VAL A 169 11.41 14.60 -2.62
CA VAL A 169 10.67 14.74 -3.87
C VAL A 169 9.81 15.99 -3.77
N GLU A 170 10.02 16.95 -4.67
CA GLU A 170 9.26 18.21 -4.67
C GLU A 170 7.93 18.11 -5.43
N GLY A 171 7.77 17.08 -6.26
CA GLY A 171 6.55 16.84 -7.03
C GLY A 171 6.80 15.96 -8.25
N ILE A 172 5.78 15.93 -9.11
CA ILE A 172 5.80 15.26 -10.41
C ILE A 172 5.86 16.33 -11.49
N ASP A 173 6.69 16.12 -12.51
CA ASP A 173 6.91 17.07 -13.59
C ASP A 173 6.98 16.35 -14.94
N THR A 174 6.78 17.11 -16.03
CA THR A 174 6.98 16.64 -17.41
C THR A 174 8.16 17.38 -18.01
N LEU A 175 8.86 16.75 -18.95
CA LEU A 175 10.05 17.35 -19.58
C LEU A 175 9.78 17.54 -21.07
N GLU A 176 9.71 18.79 -21.52
CA GLU A 176 9.29 19.14 -22.89
C GLU A 176 10.24 18.81 -24.08
N PRO A 177 11.30 17.98 -23.97
CA PRO A 177 11.74 17.22 -25.14
C PRO A 177 11.31 15.75 -25.14
N LEU A 178 10.72 15.25 -24.04
CA LEU A 178 10.39 13.83 -23.82
C LEU A 178 8.88 13.54 -23.87
N GLY A 179 8.08 14.53 -24.27
CA GLY A 179 6.62 14.44 -24.35
C GLY A 179 5.96 14.38 -22.98
N ASP A 180 4.81 13.71 -22.91
CA ASP A 180 3.93 13.67 -21.73
C ASP A 180 4.41 12.71 -20.63
N ALA A 181 5.63 12.19 -20.74
CA ALA A 181 6.21 11.32 -19.72
C ALA A 181 6.36 12.07 -18.39
N LYS A 182 5.80 11.50 -17.32
CA LYS A 182 5.89 12.02 -15.96
C LYS A 182 7.17 11.55 -15.27
N PHE A 183 7.80 12.44 -14.50
CA PHE A 183 9.02 12.19 -13.75
C PHE A 183 8.86 12.67 -12.31
N PHE A 184 9.45 11.96 -11.35
CA PHE A 184 9.73 12.49 -10.03
C PHE A 184 10.77 13.58 -10.13
N LYS A 185 10.48 14.73 -9.53
CA LYS A 185 11.41 15.86 -9.42
C LYS A 185 12.16 15.78 -8.09
N VAL A 186 13.39 15.28 -8.15
CA VAL A 186 14.26 15.10 -6.97
C VAL A 186 15.33 16.20 -6.96
N PRO A 187 15.45 17.03 -5.90
CA PRO A 187 16.55 17.99 -5.81
C PRO A 187 17.91 17.29 -5.79
N LEU A 188 18.91 17.85 -6.48
CA LEU A 188 20.26 17.29 -6.52
C LEU A 188 20.88 17.10 -5.13
N ALA A 189 20.50 17.92 -4.15
CA ALA A 189 20.91 17.76 -2.76
C ALA A 189 20.44 16.43 -2.13
N HIS A 190 19.28 15.93 -2.57
CA HIS A 190 18.66 14.67 -2.10
C HIS A 190 18.98 13.48 -3.01
N ALA A 191 19.49 13.72 -4.22
CA ALA A 191 19.83 12.68 -5.17
C ALA A 191 20.82 11.67 -4.58
N ASN A 192 20.55 10.39 -4.81
CA ASN A 192 21.35 9.28 -4.33
C ASN A 192 21.26 8.11 -5.32
N ARG A 193 21.90 6.98 -5.01
CA ARG A 193 21.89 5.78 -5.87
C ARG A 193 20.49 5.28 -6.22
N HIS A 194 19.48 5.51 -5.37
CA HIS A 194 18.11 5.11 -5.65
C HIS A 194 17.47 5.94 -6.77
N CYS A 195 18.01 7.13 -7.09
CA CYS A 195 17.56 7.93 -8.22
C CYS A 195 18.09 7.43 -9.57
N GLU A 196 18.94 6.41 -9.59
CA GLU A 196 19.39 5.76 -10.82
C GLU A 196 18.30 4.80 -11.31
N ALA A 197 17.46 5.29 -12.23
CA ALA A 197 16.49 4.48 -12.96
C ALA A 197 17.15 3.93 -14.21
N ARG A 198 16.93 2.65 -14.47
CA ARG A 198 17.45 1.96 -15.66
C ARG A 198 16.31 1.31 -16.41
N LYS A 199 16.43 1.26 -17.74
CA LYS A 199 15.46 0.57 -18.58
C LYS A 199 15.27 -0.88 -18.10
N ASP A 200 14.01 -1.28 -17.97
CA ASP A 200 13.56 -2.58 -17.44
C ASP A 200 14.08 -2.91 -16.02
N ASN A 201 14.54 -1.92 -15.25
CA ASN A 201 15.18 -2.10 -13.93
C ASN A 201 16.36 -3.09 -13.92
N LYS A 202 17.01 -3.32 -15.08
CA LYS A 202 18.09 -4.30 -15.21
C LYS A 202 19.47 -3.69 -14.88
N PRO A 203 20.33 -4.40 -14.14
CA PRO A 203 21.73 -4.03 -13.99
C PRO A 203 22.41 -3.99 -15.37
N GLY A 204 22.77 -2.79 -15.84
CA GLY A 204 23.36 -2.57 -17.16
C GLY A 204 22.40 -2.05 -18.24
N GLY A 205 21.11 -1.89 -17.94
CA GLY A 205 20.18 -1.18 -18.81
C GLY A 205 20.49 0.32 -18.89
N ASP A 206 20.09 0.98 -19.98
CA ASP A 206 20.33 2.41 -20.18
C ASP A 206 19.75 3.24 -19.03
N ILE A 207 20.52 4.22 -18.55
CA ILE A 207 20.06 5.14 -17.52
C ILE A 207 18.95 6.02 -18.10
N GLN A 208 17.81 6.03 -17.43
CA GLN A 208 16.63 6.81 -17.83
C GLN A 208 16.44 8.08 -16.99
N SER A 209 17.17 8.21 -15.89
CA SER A 209 17.16 9.43 -15.08
C SER A 209 17.91 10.56 -15.75
N ILE A 210 17.38 11.77 -15.65
CA ILE A 210 17.90 12.94 -16.37
C ILE A 210 18.24 14.04 -15.38
N ILE A 211 19.44 14.61 -15.52
CA ILE A 211 19.86 15.75 -14.71
C ILE A 211 19.58 17.03 -15.49
N ARG A 212 18.79 17.94 -14.93
CA ARG A 212 18.53 19.25 -15.53
C ARG A 212 18.42 20.32 -14.45
N GLY A 213 19.27 21.33 -14.55
CA GLY A 213 19.34 22.42 -13.56
C GLY A 213 19.72 21.89 -12.18
N LYS A 214 18.84 22.10 -11.19
CA LYS A 214 19.06 21.70 -9.79
C LYS A 214 18.41 20.37 -9.42
N TYR A 215 17.90 19.61 -10.41
CA TYR A 215 17.09 18.43 -10.17
C TYR A 215 17.58 17.21 -10.96
N VAL A 216 17.31 16.04 -10.40
CA VAL A 216 17.29 14.76 -11.07
C VAL A 216 15.83 14.40 -11.33
N TYR A 217 15.51 14.12 -12.57
CA TYR A 217 14.20 13.68 -13.04
C TYR A 217 14.23 12.17 -13.19
N VAL A 218 13.48 11.47 -12.35
CA VAL A 218 13.43 10.00 -12.33
C VAL A 218 12.11 9.54 -12.93
N PRO A 219 12.08 8.63 -13.92
CA PRO A 219 10.83 8.15 -14.53
C PRO A 219 9.84 7.70 -13.48
N LEU A 220 8.55 8.03 -13.66
CA LEU A 220 7.52 7.68 -12.69
C LEU A 220 7.42 6.16 -12.50
N SER A 221 7.68 5.33 -13.51
CA SER A 221 7.62 3.86 -13.41
C SER A 221 8.66 3.23 -12.48
N ASP A 222 9.77 3.91 -12.20
CA ASP A 222 10.91 3.37 -11.44
C ASP A 222 10.56 3.04 -9.97
N HIS A 223 9.57 3.73 -9.39
CA HIS A 223 9.24 3.56 -7.98
C HIS A 223 8.59 2.21 -7.64
N VAL A 224 8.00 1.48 -8.60
CA VAL A 224 7.10 0.35 -8.30
C VAL A 224 7.80 -0.76 -7.52
N GLU A 225 8.93 -1.27 -8.02
CA GLU A 225 9.70 -2.32 -7.36
C GLU A 225 10.40 -1.77 -6.11
N LYS A 226 10.99 -0.57 -6.20
CA LYS A 226 11.72 0.05 -5.09
C LYS A 226 10.81 0.33 -3.88
N TYR A 227 9.59 0.78 -4.13
CA TYR A 227 8.61 1.02 -3.07
C TYR A 227 8.05 -0.29 -2.53
N ARG A 228 7.82 -1.30 -3.37
CA ARG A 228 7.46 -2.65 -2.90
C ARG A 228 8.52 -3.20 -1.94
N ASP A 229 9.80 -3.11 -2.29
CA ASP A 229 10.91 -3.51 -1.43
C ASP A 229 10.95 -2.72 -0.12
N ALA A 230 10.75 -1.40 -0.18
CA ALA A 230 10.66 -0.55 1.02
C ALA A 230 9.44 -0.90 1.89
N PHE A 231 8.32 -1.29 1.28
CA PHE A 231 7.08 -1.64 1.95
C PHE A 231 7.17 -2.98 2.71
N PHE A 232 7.76 -4.00 2.07
CA PHE A 232 7.91 -5.37 2.62
C PHE A 232 9.21 -5.61 3.39
N GLY A 233 10.20 -4.73 3.25
CA GLY A 233 11.53 -4.89 3.84
C GLY A 233 11.54 -5.14 5.36
N ARG A 234 12.69 -5.54 5.92
CA ARG A 234 12.83 -5.87 7.36
C ARG A 234 12.44 -4.71 8.30
N SER A 235 12.44 -3.47 7.80
CA SER A 235 11.96 -2.25 8.47
C SER A 235 10.69 -1.65 7.85
N GLY A 236 10.03 -2.36 6.95
CA GLY A 236 9.00 -1.85 6.05
C GLY A 236 7.68 -1.43 6.71
N VAL A 237 6.92 -0.65 5.94
CA VAL A 237 5.68 0.04 6.31
C VAL A 237 4.63 -0.93 6.87
N ALA A 238 4.58 -2.14 6.34
CA ALA A 238 3.69 -3.23 6.75
C ALA A 238 3.76 -3.61 8.24
N ARG A 239 4.89 -3.35 8.95
CA ARG A 239 5.08 -3.80 10.35
C ARG A 239 4.44 -2.88 11.40
N CYS A 240 3.87 -1.73 11.04
CA CYS A 240 3.41 -0.71 12.01
C CYS A 240 2.04 -0.92 12.67
N GLN A 241 1.35 -2.05 12.45
CA GLN A 241 -0.09 -2.14 12.75
C GLN A 241 -0.51 -2.54 14.18
N LYS A 242 0.42 -3.01 15.02
CA LYS A 242 0.02 -3.70 16.27
C LYS A 242 -0.37 -2.78 17.44
N LYS A 243 0.19 -1.57 17.56
CA LYS A 243 0.01 -0.71 18.74
C LYS A 243 -1.07 0.36 18.61
N SER A 244 -1.41 0.80 17.40
CA SER A 244 -2.42 1.85 17.18
C SER A 244 -3.85 1.32 17.18
N SER A 245 -4.05 0.10 16.69
CA SER A 245 -5.37 -0.54 16.56
C SER A 245 -6.04 -0.74 17.93
N THR A 246 -5.30 -1.22 18.95
CA THR A 246 -5.84 -1.51 20.29
C THR A 246 -6.46 -0.31 20.99
N THR A 247 -5.93 0.91 20.76
CA THR A 247 -6.46 2.13 21.37
C THR A 247 -7.76 2.57 20.70
N ILE A 248 -7.90 2.35 19.39
CA ILE A 248 -9.13 2.67 18.66
C ILE A 248 -10.22 1.67 19.04
N PHE A 249 -9.91 0.37 19.11
CA PHE A 249 -10.81 -0.67 19.62
C PHE A 249 -11.48 -0.29 20.96
N ARG A 250 -10.72 0.30 21.88
CA ARG A 250 -11.24 0.73 23.19
C ARG A 250 -12.10 1.98 23.13
N LYS A 251 -11.86 2.88 22.19
CA LYS A 251 -12.61 4.13 22.06
C LYS A 251 -13.88 3.96 21.24
N THR A 252 -13.88 3.07 20.24
CA THR A 252 -15.00 2.86 19.34
C THR A 252 -15.90 1.69 19.73
N ASN A 253 -15.54 0.90 20.76
CA ASN A 253 -16.30 -0.28 21.23
C ASN A 253 -16.43 -1.44 20.22
N TRP A 254 -15.72 -1.40 19.09
CA TRP A 254 -15.87 -2.33 17.96
C TRP A 254 -15.30 -3.75 18.16
N THR A 255 -14.61 -3.99 19.27
CA THR A 255 -13.86 -5.24 19.53
C THR A 255 -14.72 -6.51 19.50
N PRO A 256 -15.93 -6.54 20.06
CA PRO A 256 -16.77 -7.74 20.05
C PRO A 256 -17.45 -7.99 18.70
N THR A 257 -17.82 -6.93 17.97
CA THR A 257 -18.61 -7.01 16.72
C THR A 257 -17.77 -7.51 15.56
N VAL A 258 -16.57 -6.95 15.35
CA VAL A 258 -15.62 -7.37 14.30
C VAL A 258 -15.17 -8.83 14.52
N MET A 259 -15.15 -9.31 15.76
CA MET A 259 -14.74 -10.68 16.09
C MET A 259 -15.83 -11.73 15.82
N ARG A 260 -17.09 -11.30 15.65
CA ARG A 260 -18.23 -12.19 15.35
C ARG A 260 -18.41 -12.45 13.86
N SER A 261 -17.87 -11.62 12.96
CA SER A 261 -18.00 -11.77 11.50
C SER A 261 -17.13 -12.85 10.86
N ARG A 262 -16.80 -13.89 11.63
CA ARG A 262 -15.84 -14.97 11.29
C ARG A 262 -16.21 -15.83 10.08
N GLU A 263 -17.44 -15.75 9.59
CA GLU A 263 -17.98 -16.75 8.65
C GLU A 263 -17.55 -16.52 7.19
N SER A 264 -17.32 -15.27 6.76
CA SER A 264 -17.04 -14.95 5.34
C SER A 264 -15.67 -15.44 4.84
N ILE A 265 -14.62 -15.40 5.67
CA ILE A 265 -13.24 -15.79 5.28
C ILE A 265 -13.13 -17.28 4.94
N THR A 266 -14.05 -18.12 5.43
CA THR A 266 -14.01 -19.57 5.15
C THR A 266 -14.42 -19.96 3.74
N LYS A 267 -15.16 -19.12 3.00
CA LYS A 267 -15.57 -19.43 1.62
C LYS A 267 -14.45 -19.27 0.60
N SER A 268 -13.49 -18.37 0.83
CA SER A 268 -12.35 -18.11 -0.07
C SER A 268 -11.27 -19.21 -0.08
N ARG A 269 -11.41 -20.24 0.77
CA ARG A 269 -10.43 -21.34 0.90
C ARG A 269 -10.49 -22.35 -0.26
N SER A 270 -11.50 -22.31 -1.12
CA SER A 270 -11.51 -23.10 -2.37
C SER A 270 -10.34 -22.75 -3.29
N GLY A 271 -9.84 -21.49 -3.25
CA GLY A 271 -8.63 -21.07 -4.00
C GLY A 271 -7.29 -21.46 -3.34
N LEU A 272 -7.25 -21.63 -2.01
CA LEU A 272 -6.03 -22.02 -1.27
C LEU A 272 -5.67 -23.51 -1.44
N SER A 273 -6.63 -24.35 -1.82
CA SER A 273 -6.41 -25.77 -2.12
C SER A 273 -5.68 -25.98 -3.46
N THR A 274 -5.96 -25.13 -4.44
CA THR A 274 -5.41 -25.22 -5.81
C THR A 274 -3.95 -24.79 -5.88
N ALA A 275 -3.54 -23.75 -5.14
CA ALA A 275 -2.14 -23.30 -5.09
C ALA A 275 -1.17 -24.32 -4.45
N LYS A 276 -1.68 -25.24 -3.61
CA LYS A 276 -0.89 -26.38 -3.08
C LYS A 276 -0.73 -27.52 -4.08
N GLN A 277 -1.63 -27.67 -5.05
CA GLN A 277 -1.57 -28.76 -6.02
C GLN A 277 -0.64 -28.45 -7.19
N THR A 278 -0.54 -27.20 -7.64
CA THR A 278 0.33 -26.80 -8.76
C THR A 278 1.83 -26.76 -8.43
N LYS A 279 2.22 -26.70 -7.16
CA LYS A 279 3.66 -26.75 -6.74
C LYS A 279 4.15 -28.14 -6.30
N CYS A 280 3.26 -29.14 -6.20
CA CYS A 280 3.63 -30.50 -5.75
C CYS A 280 3.68 -31.56 -6.86
N SER A 281 3.25 -31.27 -8.09
CA SER A 281 3.43 -32.18 -9.22
C SER A 281 4.78 -31.97 -9.89
N LYS A 282 5.83 -32.59 -9.32
CA LYS A 282 7.02 -32.93 -10.12
C LYS A 282 6.57 -33.82 -11.28
N PRO A 283 6.99 -33.58 -12.54
CA PRO A 283 6.80 -34.57 -13.59
C PRO A 283 7.69 -35.76 -13.27
N THR A 284 7.09 -36.84 -12.77
CA THR A 284 7.70 -38.17 -12.84
C THR A 284 7.87 -38.51 -14.32
N GLY A 285 9.13 -38.63 -14.73
CA GLY A 285 9.49 -38.80 -16.12
C GLY A 285 8.93 -40.06 -16.77
N THR A 286 8.79 -40.00 -18.09
CA THR A 286 8.78 -41.20 -18.93
C THR A 286 9.98 -41.12 -19.85
N ARG A 287 10.96 -41.96 -19.52
CA ARG A 287 12.12 -42.31 -20.33
C ARG A 287 11.74 -43.55 -21.12
N ARG A 288 11.66 -43.45 -22.46
CA ARG A 288 11.69 -44.56 -23.43
C ARG A 288 12.28 -43.98 -24.72
N SER A 289 13.55 -44.28 -25.03
CA SER A 289 14.00 -45.45 -25.84
C SER A 289 13.46 -45.39 -27.26
#